data_AF-A0AAV4J1F6-F1
#
_entry.id   AF-A0AAV4J1F6-F1
#
_cell.length_a   1.000
_cell.length_b   1.000
_cell.length_c   1.000
_cell.angle_alpha   90.00
_cell.angle_beta   90.00
_cell.angle_gamma   90.00
#
_symmetry.space_group_name_H-M   'P 1'
#
loop_
_entity.id
_entity.type
_entity.pdbx_description
1 polymer ?
#
loop_
_entity_poly.entity_id
_entity_poly.type
_entity_poly.pdbx_seq_one_letter_code
_entity_poly.pdbx_strand_id
1 'polypeptide(L)'
;MARVDAEVSFLLAYIILPILSLFLVSRYLFELNLKKLESLVLRRTCAWLSRRYLEKEKQLLFKHLGDIKQTSRRALSILEIGIGSGENFQYYPRGVHFSCVEPNHHYDSVWKKKLEKFRHIRLDECFHLGAEDMPDVKSNMYDVVVCTLVLCSVMDPAAVLREIHRVLKPVSIFCFCH
;
A
#
# COMPACT_ATOMS: atom_id res chain seq x y z
N MET A 1 -5.68 -52.51 -7.71
CA MET A 1 -4.88 -51.94 -6.61
C MET A 1 -3.39 -51.93 -6.95
N ALA A 2 -2.73 -53.09 -7.06
CA ALA A 2 -1.27 -53.19 -7.30
C ALA A 2 -0.68 -52.41 -8.50
N ARG A 3 -1.43 -52.20 -9.58
CA ARG A 3 -0.94 -51.43 -10.75
C ARG A 3 -0.89 -49.92 -10.52
N VAL A 4 -1.83 -49.40 -9.72
CA VAL A 4 -1.88 -47.98 -9.35
C VAL A 4 -0.74 -47.66 -8.38
N ASP A 5 -0.43 -48.58 -7.47
CA ASP A 5 0.67 -48.44 -6.52
C ASP A 5 2.04 -48.42 -7.22
N ALA A 6 2.20 -49.19 -8.30
CA ALA A 6 3.41 -49.21 -9.11
C ALA A 6 3.61 -47.92 -9.93
N GLU A 7 2.54 -47.38 -10.53
CA GLU A 7 2.59 -46.11 -11.26
C GLU A 7 2.87 -44.91 -10.33
N VAL A 8 2.25 -44.89 -9.15
CA VAL A 8 2.50 -43.87 -8.12
C VAL A 8 3.94 -43.94 -7.62
N SER A 9 4.46 -45.15 -7.39
CA SER A 9 5.86 -45.35 -6.98
C SER A 9 6.84 -44.89 -8.05
N PHE A 10 6.52 -45.12 -9.33
CA PHE A 10 7.33 -44.65 -10.45
C PHE A 10 7.34 -43.13 -10.56
N LEU A 11 6.17 -42.48 -10.44
CA LEU A 11 6.04 -41.02 -10.42
C LEU A 11 6.82 -40.38 -9.27
N LEU A 12 6.75 -40.96 -8.08
CA LEU A 12 7.49 -40.48 -6.91
C LEU A 12 9.01 -40.60 -7.10
N ALA A 13 9.46 -41.77 -7.57
CA ALA A 13 10.89 -42.08 -7.70
C ALA A 13 11.58 -41.34 -8.84
N TYR A 14 10.92 -41.24 -9.99
CA TYR A 14 11.58 -40.79 -11.23
C TYR A 14 11.21 -39.38 -11.67
N ILE A 15 10.18 -38.79 -11.07
CA ILE A 15 9.75 -37.42 -11.41
C ILE A 15 9.87 -36.52 -10.20
N ILE A 16 9.23 -36.88 -9.08
CA ILE A 16 9.15 -36.00 -7.91
C ILE A 16 10.50 -35.89 -7.19
N LEU A 17 11.17 -37.01 -6.90
CA LEU A 17 12.45 -37.01 -6.20
C LEU A 17 13.59 -36.31 -6.98
N PRO A 18 13.74 -36.49 -8.31
CA PRO A 18 14.75 -35.76 -9.09
C PRO A 18 14.49 -34.26 -9.19
N ILE A 19 13.22 -33.84 -9.29
CA ILE A 19 12.86 -32.40 -9.30
C ILE A 19 13.18 -31.77 -7.94
N LEU A 20 12.83 -32.46 -6.85
CA LEU A 20 13.11 -32.00 -5.48
C LEU A 20 14.62 -31.92 -5.22
N SER A 21 15.38 -32.92 -5.66
CA SER A 21 16.84 -32.92 -5.51
C SER A 21 17.49 -31.82 -6.34
N LEU A 22 17.05 -31.58 -7.59
CA LEU A 22 17.51 -30.47 -8.41
C LEU A 22 17.18 -29.10 -7.78
N PHE A 23 16.01 -28.97 -7.16
CA PHE A 23 15.62 -27.76 -6.44
C PHE A 23 16.48 -27.53 -5.20
N LEU A 24 16.78 -28.57 -4.41
CA LEU A 24 17.67 -28.48 -3.26
C LEU A 24 19.12 -28.19 -3.65
N VAL A 25 19.61 -28.83 -4.72
CA VAL A 25 20.94 -28.62 -5.28
C VAL A 25 21.08 -27.21 -5.85
N SER A 26 20.06 -26.67 -6.53
CA SER A 26 20.10 -25.27 -7.00
C SER A 26 20.06 -24.26 -5.85
N ARG A 27 19.33 -24.55 -4.75
CA ARG A 27 19.38 -23.74 -3.53
C ARG A 27 20.75 -23.80 -2.83
N TYR A 28 21.41 -24.96 -2.85
CA TYR A 28 22.69 -25.18 -2.19
C TYR A 28 23.88 -24.64 -2.99
N LEU A 29 23.93 -24.90 -4.31
CA LEU A 29 25.08 -24.57 -5.15
C LEU A 29 25.13 -23.09 -5.57
N PHE A 30 23.98 -22.45 -5.71
CA PHE A 30 23.93 -21.16 -6.39
C PHE A 30 23.69 -19.96 -5.48
N GLU A 31 23.36 -20.16 -4.18
CA GLU A 31 22.75 -19.13 -3.32
C GLU A 31 21.83 -18.18 -4.12
N LEU A 32 21.12 -18.74 -5.13
CA LEU A 32 20.43 -17.93 -6.10
C LEU A 32 19.44 -17.13 -5.28
N ASN A 33 19.54 -15.80 -5.37
CA ASN A 33 18.78 -14.88 -4.55
C ASN A 33 17.31 -14.81 -5.05
N LEU A 34 16.72 -15.99 -5.29
CA LEU A 34 15.32 -16.27 -5.58
C LEU A 34 14.45 -15.66 -4.50
N LYS A 35 14.89 -15.55 -3.25
CA LYS A 35 14.15 -14.78 -2.23
C LYS A 35 13.87 -13.35 -2.66
N LYS A 36 14.82 -12.69 -3.32
CA LYS A 36 14.66 -11.32 -3.84
C LYS A 36 13.76 -11.29 -5.07
N LEU A 37 13.84 -12.30 -5.95
CA LEU A 37 12.97 -12.41 -7.12
C LEU A 37 11.53 -12.78 -6.72
N GLU A 38 11.35 -13.80 -5.89
CA GLU A 38 10.09 -14.24 -5.29
C GLU A 38 9.44 -13.11 -4.50
N SER A 39 10.17 -12.40 -3.64
CA SER A 39 9.60 -11.26 -2.92
C SER A 39 9.21 -10.12 -3.85
N LEU A 40 9.95 -9.88 -4.93
CA LEU A 40 9.64 -8.82 -5.88
C LEU A 40 8.49 -9.20 -6.82
N VAL A 41 8.40 -10.46 -7.24
CA VAL A 41 7.27 -11.04 -7.99
C VAL A 41 6.04 -11.05 -7.10
N LEU A 42 6.11 -11.58 -5.88
CA LEU A 42 5.02 -11.61 -4.91
C LEU A 42 4.53 -10.20 -4.57
N ARG A 43 5.44 -9.24 -4.33
CA ARG A 43 5.07 -7.83 -4.13
C ARG A 43 4.34 -7.27 -5.34
N ARG A 44 4.82 -7.54 -6.56
CA ARG A 44 4.17 -7.06 -7.79
C ARG A 44 2.82 -7.71 -8.03
N THR A 45 2.70 -9.02 -7.85
CA THR A 45 1.45 -9.76 -8.08
C THR A 45 0.43 -9.46 -6.99
N CYS A 46 0.82 -9.40 -5.71
CA CYS A 46 -0.06 -8.95 -4.63
C CYS A 46 -0.47 -7.49 -4.81
N ALA A 47 0.44 -6.58 -5.14
CA ALA A 47 0.08 -5.18 -5.40
C ALA A 47 -0.85 -5.05 -6.62
N TRP A 48 -0.63 -5.85 -7.66
CA TRP A 48 -1.50 -5.86 -8.84
C TRP A 48 -2.88 -6.45 -8.54
N LEU A 49 -2.93 -7.55 -7.79
CA LEU A 49 -4.18 -8.23 -7.42
C LEU A 49 -4.98 -7.38 -6.45
N SER A 50 -4.33 -6.81 -5.44
CA SER A 50 -4.96 -5.88 -4.48
C SER A 50 -5.47 -4.65 -5.22
N ARG A 51 -4.67 -4.04 -6.10
CA ARG A 51 -5.10 -2.92 -6.95
C ARG A 51 -6.35 -3.29 -7.74
N ARG A 52 -6.38 -4.45 -8.41
CA ARG A 52 -7.57 -4.87 -9.17
C ARG A 52 -8.80 -5.12 -8.30
N TYR A 53 -8.63 -5.70 -7.12
CA TYR A 53 -9.73 -6.01 -6.24
C TYR A 53 -10.30 -4.75 -5.57
N LEU A 54 -9.42 -3.86 -5.11
CA LEU A 54 -9.76 -2.64 -4.38
C LEU A 54 -10.07 -1.43 -5.28
N GLU A 55 -9.85 -1.51 -6.61
CA GLU A 55 -10.12 -0.39 -7.53
C GLU A 55 -11.55 0.16 -7.39
N LYS A 56 -12.56 -0.71 -7.31
CA LYS A 56 -13.95 -0.28 -7.15
C LYS A 56 -14.22 0.41 -5.81
N GLU A 57 -13.69 -0.16 -4.72
CA GLU A 57 -13.85 0.42 -3.39
C GLU A 57 -13.13 1.76 -3.28
N LYS A 58 -11.91 1.87 -3.80
CA LYS A 58 -11.16 3.12 -3.88
C LYS A 58 -11.89 4.17 -4.71
N GLN A 59 -12.45 3.79 -5.86
CA GLN A 59 -13.26 4.72 -6.67
C GLN A 59 -14.45 5.27 -5.88
N LEU A 60 -15.15 4.43 -5.13
CA LEU A 60 -16.26 4.87 -4.27
C LEU A 60 -15.79 5.76 -3.12
N LEU A 61 -14.67 5.39 -2.48
CA LEU A 61 -14.05 6.11 -1.39
C LEU A 61 -13.68 7.55 -1.80
N PHE A 62 -13.09 7.70 -2.98
CA PHE A 62 -12.60 8.97 -3.48
C PHE A 62 -13.65 9.76 -4.28
N LYS A 63 -14.79 9.16 -4.64
CA LYS A 63 -15.86 9.80 -5.43
C LYS A 63 -16.28 11.14 -4.85
N HIS A 64 -16.46 11.20 -3.53
CA HIS A 64 -16.93 12.39 -2.82
C HIS A 64 -15.86 13.49 -2.72
N LEU A 65 -14.58 13.19 -2.92
CA LEU A 65 -13.52 14.20 -2.90
C LEU A 65 -13.69 15.27 -3.99
N GLY A 66 -14.19 14.86 -5.16
CA GLY A 66 -14.52 15.80 -6.23
C GLY A 66 -15.60 16.79 -5.80
N ASP A 67 -16.68 16.27 -5.20
CA ASP A 67 -17.83 17.07 -4.77
C ASP A 67 -17.44 18.05 -3.66
N ILE A 68 -16.72 17.58 -2.63
CA ILE A 68 -16.24 18.41 -1.52
C ILE A 68 -15.34 19.54 -2.04
N LYS A 69 -14.47 19.24 -2.99
CA LYS A 69 -13.59 20.24 -3.60
C LYS A 69 -14.41 21.33 -4.28
N GLN A 70 -15.39 20.93 -5.08
CA GLN A 70 -16.26 21.84 -5.82
C GLN A 70 -17.06 22.74 -4.89
N THR A 71 -17.55 22.21 -3.77
CA THR A 71 -18.29 22.97 -2.75
C THR A 71 -17.40 23.93 -1.97
N SER A 72 -16.18 23.54 -1.60
CA SER A 72 -15.33 24.39 -0.74
C SER A 72 -14.75 25.62 -1.45
N ARG A 73 -14.71 25.63 -2.79
CA ARG A 73 -14.09 26.68 -3.64
C ARG A 73 -12.63 27.03 -3.29
N ARG A 74 -11.97 26.22 -2.46
CA ARG A 74 -10.56 26.36 -2.05
C ARG A 74 -9.80 25.07 -2.34
N ALA A 75 -8.47 25.13 -2.25
CA ALA A 75 -7.66 23.93 -2.28
C ALA A 75 -7.98 23.06 -1.05
N LEU A 76 -8.21 21.76 -1.27
CA LEU A 76 -8.33 20.78 -0.19
C LEU A 76 -6.94 20.35 0.26
N SER A 77 -6.73 20.30 1.58
CA SER A 77 -5.56 19.70 2.21
C SER A 77 -5.87 18.25 2.59
N ILE A 78 -5.06 17.31 2.10
CA ILE A 78 -5.19 15.87 2.38
C ILE A 78 -3.99 15.39 3.19
N LEU A 79 -4.21 14.55 4.19
CA LEU A 79 -3.14 13.77 4.82
C LEU A 79 -3.29 12.31 4.43
N GLU A 80 -2.27 11.74 3.79
CA GLU A 80 -2.21 10.32 3.47
C GLU A 80 -1.36 9.57 4.50
N ILE A 81 -2.00 8.67 5.24
CA ILE A 81 -1.31 7.77 6.17
C ILE A 81 -0.90 6.51 5.38
N GLY A 82 0.39 6.18 5.42
CA GLY A 82 1.00 5.06 4.71
C GLY A 82 0.95 5.22 3.19
N ILE A 83 1.69 6.22 2.68
CA ILE A 83 1.75 6.50 1.24
C ILE A 83 2.24 5.31 0.41
N GLY A 84 3.13 4.48 0.97
CA GLY A 84 3.75 3.37 0.27
C GLY A 84 4.28 3.77 -1.11
N SER A 85 3.89 3.04 -2.16
CA SER A 85 4.29 3.35 -3.54
C SER A 85 3.47 4.47 -4.23
N GLY A 86 2.60 5.19 -3.50
CA GLY A 86 1.75 6.24 -4.05
C GLY A 86 0.59 5.70 -4.89
N GLU A 87 -0.12 4.68 -4.41
CA GLU A 87 -1.22 4.06 -5.15
C GLU A 87 -2.46 4.95 -5.27
N ASN A 88 -2.64 5.91 -4.36
CA ASN A 88 -3.84 6.72 -4.29
C ASN A 88 -3.80 8.00 -5.15
N PHE A 89 -2.63 8.40 -5.66
CA PHE A 89 -2.45 9.65 -6.42
C PHE A 89 -3.39 9.82 -7.61
N GLN A 90 -3.78 8.72 -8.25
CA GLN A 90 -4.67 8.73 -9.41
C GLN A 90 -6.13 9.13 -9.07
N TYR A 91 -6.51 9.07 -7.79
CA TYR A 91 -7.87 9.35 -7.33
C TYR A 91 -8.02 10.75 -6.72
N TYR A 92 -6.93 11.47 -6.51
CA TYR A 92 -6.99 12.81 -5.95
C TYR A 92 -7.47 13.82 -7.00
N PRO A 93 -8.39 14.74 -6.63
CA PRO A 93 -8.88 15.73 -7.58
C PRO A 93 -7.79 16.76 -7.93
N ARG A 94 -7.83 17.29 -9.14
CA ARG A 94 -6.84 18.26 -9.66
C ARG A 94 -6.75 19.52 -8.82
N GLY A 95 -5.53 19.93 -8.46
CA GLY A 95 -5.20 21.11 -7.64
C GLY A 95 -5.30 20.86 -6.14
N VAL A 96 -5.14 19.62 -5.70
CA VAL A 96 -5.08 19.25 -4.28
C VAL A 96 -3.65 19.34 -3.77
N HIS A 97 -3.53 19.77 -2.52
CA HIS A 97 -2.31 19.71 -1.74
C HIS A 97 -2.42 18.52 -0.78
N PHE A 98 -1.36 17.73 -0.68
CA PHE A 98 -1.34 16.62 0.26
C PHE A 98 -0.05 16.56 1.05
N SER A 99 -0.14 16.06 2.28
CA SER A 99 0.98 15.61 3.09
C SER A 99 0.91 14.09 3.26
N CYS A 100 2.02 13.46 3.62
CA CYS A 100 2.05 12.02 3.94
C CYS A 100 2.71 11.72 5.27
N VAL A 101 2.31 10.59 5.88
CA VAL A 101 2.99 9.97 7.03
C VAL A 101 3.41 8.57 6.61
N GLU A 102 4.71 8.30 6.61
CA GLU A 102 5.28 7.02 6.20
C GLU A 102 6.59 6.74 6.93
N PRO A 103 6.64 5.77 7.86
CA PRO A 103 7.85 5.47 8.60
C PRO A 103 8.94 4.84 7.73
N ASN A 104 8.59 4.21 6.60
CA ASN A 104 9.54 3.48 5.77
C ASN A 104 10.08 4.33 4.60
N HIS A 105 11.28 4.89 4.79
CA HIS A 105 12.02 5.65 3.78
C HIS A 105 12.32 4.89 2.47
N HIS A 106 12.23 3.56 2.45
CA HIS A 106 12.48 2.78 1.24
C HIS A 106 11.53 3.15 0.09
N TYR A 107 10.32 3.62 0.43
CA TYR A 107 9.30 3.96 -0.56
C TYR A 107 9.53 5.32 -1.24
N ASP A 108 10.38 6.19 -0.67
CA ASP A 108 10.64 7.56 -1.15
C ASP A 108 10.91 7.64 -2.64
N SER A 109 11.90 6.88 -3.09
CA SER A 109 12.29 6.89 -4.50
C SER A 109 11.14 6.44 -5.42
N VAL A 110 10.29 5.53 -4.94
CA VAL A 110 9.19 4.93 -5.70
C VAL A 110 8.04 5.93 -5.83
N TRP A 111 7.55 6.47 -4.70
CA TRP A 111 6.42 7.38 -4.73
C TRP A 111 6.80 8.75 -5.32
N LYS A 112 8.03 9.26 -5.09
CA LYS A 112 8.51 10.52 -5.70
C LYS A 112 8.51 10.42 -7.23
N LYS A 113 9.07 9.33 -7.77
CA LYS A 113 9.06 9.07 -9.22
C LYS A 113 7.65 8.90 -9.78
N LYS A 114 6.73 8.32 -9.01
CA LYS A 114 5.33 8.17 -9.44
C LYS A 114 4.60 9.52 -9.43
N LEU A 115 4.86 10.37 -8.43
CA LEU A 115 4.28 11.71 -8.30
C LEU A 115 4.61 12.61 -9.49
N GLU A 116 5.78 12.49 -10.11
CA GLU A 116 6.15 13.23 -11.33
C GLU A 116 5.15 13.05 -12.50
N LYS A 117 4.46 11.89 -12.54
CA LYS A 117 3.43 11.59 -13.54
C LYS A 117 2.08 12.24 -13.22
N PHE A 118 1.89 12.70 -11.98
CA PHE A 118 0.65 13.25 -11.47
C PHE A 118 0.79 14.74 -11.13
N ARG A 119 1.15 15.55 -12.13
CA ARG A 119 1.31 17.02 -12.01
C ARG A 119 0.05 17.79 -11.60
N HIS A 120 -1.08 17.09 -11.46
CA HIS A 120 -2.35 17.65 -11.01
C HIS A 120 -2.45 17.74 -9.48
N ILE A 121 -1.54 17.11 -8.73
CA ILE A 121 -1.45 17.20 -7.27
C ILE A 121 -0.09 17.74 -6.84
N ARG A 122 -0.03 18.27 -5.62
CA ARG A 122 1.20 18.81 -5.03
C ARG A 122 1.43 18.20 -3.66
N LEU A 123 2.63 17.68 -3.45
CA LEU A 123 3.09 17.31 -2.11
C LEU A 123 3.55 18.57 -1.37
N ASP A 124 3.05 18.76 -0.16
CA ASP A 124 3.50 19.81 0.75
C ASP A 124 4.61 19.28 1.68
N GLU A 125 4.39 18.14 2.33
CA GLU A 125 5.35 17.58 3.30
C GLU A 125 5.16 16.06 3.46
N CYS A 126 6.24 15.31 3.70
CA CYS A 126 6.16 13.91 4.11
C CYS A 126 6.87 13.70 5.45
N PHE A 127 6.13 13.21 6.42
CA PHE A 127 6.58 12.92 7.77
C PHE A 127 7.02 11.47 7.87
N HIS A 128 8.25 11.25 8.32
CA HIS A 128 8.80 9.91 8.52
C HIS A 128 8.53 9.42 9.95
N LEU A 129 7.26 9.24 10.26
CA LEU A 129 6.75 8.93 11.60
C LEU A 129 5.82 7.72 11.54
N GLY A 130 5.61 7.08 12.69
CA GLY A 130 4.54 6.09 12.87
C GLY A 130 3.16 6.76 12.82
N ALA A 131 2.14 6.01 12.43
CA ALA A 131 0.77 6.55 12.38
C ALA A 131 0.15 6.68 13.78
N GLU A 132 0.70 5.96 14.76
CA GLU A 132 0.25 5.93 16.15
C GLU A 132 0.61 7.19 16.93
N ASP A 133 1.64 7.93 16.50
CA ASP A 133 2.11 9.16 17.14
C ASP A 133 2.71 10.11 16.09
N MET A 134 2.01 11.22 15.82
CA MET A 134 2.36 12.19 14.78
C MET A 134 2.63 13.60 15.34
N PRO A 135 3.61 13.79 16.24
CA PRO A 135 3.81 15.04 16.97
C PRO A 135 4.10 16.24 16.07
N ASP A 136 4.79 16.03 14.95
CA ASP A 136 5.13 17.09 13.99
C ASP A 136 3.97 17.46 13.07
N VAL A 137 2.92 16.64 13.04
CA VAL A 137 1.71 16.88 12.24
C VAL A 137 0.76 17.77 13.03
N LYS A 138 0.45 18.94 12.50
CA LYS A 138 -0.39 19.94 13.20
C LYS A 138 -1.84 19.47 13.33
N SER A 139 -2.43 19.76 14.49
CA SER A 139 -3.86 19.52 14.75
C SER A 139 -4.74 20.42 13.86
N ASN A 140 -5.94 19.95 13.50
CA ASN A 140 -6.94 20.70 12.72
C ASN A 140 -6.39 21.30 11.41
N MET A 141 -5.51 20.58 10.71
CA MET A 141 -4.82 21.08 9.51
C MET A 141 -5.40 20.51 8.21
N TYR A 142 -5.99 19.32 8.26
CA TYR A 142 -6.39 18.59 7.06
C TYR A 142 -7.91 18.52 6.89
N ASP A 143 -8.37 18.73 5.65
CA ASP A 143 -9.78 18.59 5.30
C ASP A 143 -10.17 17.11 5.14
N VAL A 144 -9.20 16.28 4.75
CA VAL A 144 -9.38 14.86 4.48
C VAL A 144 -8.18 14.10 5.01
N VAL A 145 -8.42 12.97 5.67
CA VAL A 145 -7.39 11.98 5.97
C VAL A 145 -7.70 10.70 5.20
N VAL A 146 -6.71 10.20 4.48
CA VAL A 146 -6.77 8.98 3.68
C VAL A 146 -5.91 7.92 4.35
N CYS A 147 -6.50 6.76 4.64
CA CYS A 147 -5.81 5.63 5.23
C CYS A 147 -6.26 4.34 4.53
N THR A 148 -5.44 3.81 3.64
CA THR A 148 -5.76 2.58 2.88
C THR A 148 -4.75 1.49 3.18
N LEU A 149 -5.21 0.32 3.66
CA LEU A 149 -4.36 -0.85 3.95
C LEU A 149 -3.28 -0.63 5.04
N VAL A 150 -3.46 0.34 5.94
CA VAL A 150 -2.47 0.66 7.00
C VAL A 150 -2.88 0.12 8.37
N LEU A 151 -4.16 0.22 8.75
CA LEU A 151 -4.61 -0.14 10.11
C LEU A 151 -4.36 -1.61 10.49
N CYS A 152 -4.18 -2.51 9.53
CA CYS A 152 -3.83 -3.92 9.79
C CYS A 152 -2.35 -4.14 10.12
N SER A 153 -1.50 -3.12 9.96
CA SER A 153 -0.05 -3.20 10.15
C SER A 153 0.48 -2.43 11.37
N VAL A 154 -0.38 -1.66 12.02
CA VAL A 154 -0.07 -0.85 13.21
C VAL A 154 -0.32 -1.64 14.49
N MET A 155 0.39 -1.27 15.57
CA MET A 155 0.25 -1.97 16.84
C MET A 155 -0.98 -1.52 17.63
N ASP A 156 -1.31 -0.23 17.59
CA ASP A 156 -2.48 0.35 18.25
C ASP A 156 -3.34 1.13 17.24
N PRO A 157 -4.35 0.48 16.61
CA PRO A 157 -5.28 1.16 15.72
C PRO A 157 -6.05 2.30 16.40
N ALA A 158 -6.30 2.21 17.71
CA ALA A 158 -7.01 3.26 18.44
C ALA A 158 -6.14 4.52 18.60
N ALA A 159 -4.82 4.38 18.77
CA ALA A 159 -3.90 5.51 18.71
C ALA A 159 -3.94 6.21 17.35
N VAL A 160 -3.90 5.45 16.27
CA VAL A 160 -4.00 6.01 14.91
C VAL A 160 -5.30 6.78 14.73
N LEU A 161 -6.43 6.23 15.17
CA LEU A 161 -7.74 6.91 15.09
C LEU A 161 -7.79 8.20 15.93
N ARG A 162 -7.15 8.23 17.11
CA ARG A 162 -7.02 9.46 17.91
C ARG A 162 -6.23 10.53 17.17
N GLU A 163 -5.12 10.13 16.56
CA GLU A 163 -4.29 11.06 15.78
C GLU A 163 -5.02 11.55 14.52
N ILE A 164 -5.73 10.68 13.80
CA ILE A 164 -6.60 11.05 12.69
C ILE A 164 -7.61 12.11 13.14
N HIS A 165 -8.30 11.87 14.26
CA HIS A 165 -9.26 12.84 14.79
C HIS A 165 -8.60 14.17 15.16
N ARG A 166 -7.37 14.15 15.71
CA ARG A 166 -6.62 15.35 16.09
C ARG A 166 -6.21 16.21 14.90
N VAL A 167 -5.74 15.60 13.82
CA VAL A 167 -5.18 16.30 12.64
C VAL A 167 -6.27 16.79 11.68
N LEU A 168 -7.44 16.17 11.72
CA LEU A 168 -8.62 16.58 10.96
C LEU A 168 -9.18 17.91 11.45
N LYS A 169 -9.55 18.79 10.51
CA LYS A 169 -10.32 20.00 10.81
C LYS A 169 -11.73 19.66 11.31
N PRO A 170 -12.41 20.58 12.02
CA PRO A 170 -13.85 20.47 12.26
C PRO A 170 -14.61 20.35 10.94
N VAL A 171 -15.53 19.37 10.82
CA VAL A 171 -16.25 19.02 9.58
C VAL A 171 -15.33 18.56 8.45
N SER A 172 -14.86 17.32 8.57
CA SER A 172 -13.85 16.74 7.69
C SER A 172 -14.11 15.25 7.46
N ILE A 173 -13.42 14.65 6.49
CA ILE A 173 -13.74 13.31 6.00
C ILE A 173 -12.56 12.36 6.18
N PHE A 174 -12.87 11.20 6.77
CA PHE A 174 -11.93 10.09 6.90
C PHE A 174 -12.27 9.01 5.86
N CYS A 175 -11.30 8.71 5.00
CA CYS A 175 -11.42 7.72 3.94
C CYS A 175 -10.63 6.45 4.33
N PHE A 176 -11.33 5.36 4.62
CA PHE A 176 -10.75 4.06 5.01
C PHE A 176 -11.07 2.93 4.02
N CYS A 177 -10.10 2.04 3.81
CA CYS A 177 -10.23 0.84 2.98
C CYS A 177 -9.31 -0.27 3.55
N HIS A 178 -9.88 -1.45 3.81
CA HIS A 178 -9.22 -2.63 4.40
C HIS A 178 -8.95 -3.69 3.32
#